data_AF-A0A348VEW9-F1
#
_entry.id   AF-A0A348VEW9-F1
#
_cell.length_a   1.000
_cell.length_b   1.000
_cell.length_c   1.000
_cell.angle_alpha   90.00
_cell.angle_beta   90.00
_cell.angle_gamma   90.00
#
_symmetry.space_group_name_H-M   'P 1'
#
loop_
_entity.id
_entity.type
_entity.pdbx_description
1 polymer ?
#
loop_
_entity_poly.entity_id
_entity_poly.type
_entity_poly.pdbx_seq_one_letter_code
_entity_poly.pdbx_strand_id
1 'polypeptide(L)'
;LERSDAMELSSDIAEALSMMQRIDEVLATLPGLDCGSCGAPTCRTLAEDIVKGLATEYDCVFILKNRIKSLAQELSTLAGKIPPVMGEGKES
;
A
#
# COMPACT_ATOMS: atom_id res chain seq x y z
N LEU A 1 10.33 -30.85 16.39
CA LEU A 1 9.77 -29.66 15.72
C LEU A 1 10.20 -29.76 14.28
N GLU A 2 9.30 -30.19 13.40
CA GLU A 2 9.57 -30.10 11.97
C GLU A 2 9.31 -28.66 11.55
N ARG A 3 10.30 -28.01 10.92
CA ARG A 3 10.19 -26.63 10.43
C ARG A 3 9.15 -26.67 9.31
N SER A 4 7.97 -26.11 9.53
CA SER A 4 7.03 -25.91 8.43
C SER A 4 7.58 -24.82 7.52
N ASP A 5 7.73 -25.11 6.23
CA ASP A 5 8.16 -24.18 5.16
C ASP A 5 7.39 -22.84 5.17
N ALA A 6 6.20 -22.83 5.79
CA ALA A 6 5.37 -21.65 6.04
C ALA A 6 6.09 -20.48 6.76
N MET A 7 7.23 -20.71 7.43
CA MET A 7 8.01 -19.68 8.12
C MET A 7 9.33 -19.30 7.42
N GLU A 8 9.69 -19.94 6.30
CA GLU A 8 10.95 -19.62 5.61
C GLU A 8 10.77 -18.39 4.70
N LEU A 9 11.71 -17.43 4.82
CA LEU A 9 11.77 -16.22 3.97
C LEU A 9 12.63 -16.47 2.72
N SER A 10 13.83 -17.00 2.93
CA SER A 10 14.73 -17.49 1.88
C SER A 10 15.67 -18.54 2.47
N SER A 11 16.19 -19.40 1.60
CA SER A 11 17.26 -20.36 1.90
C SER A 11 18.64 -19.71 1.97
N ASP A 12 18.82 -18.51 1.39
CA ASP A 12 20.02 -17.69 1.52
C ASP A 12 19.89 -16.75 2.72
N ILE A 13 20.83 -16.81 3.65
CA ILE A 13 20.80 -16.03 4.90
C ILE A 13 20.88 -14.52 4.62
N ALA A 14 21.70 -14.09 3.66
CA ALA A 14 21.84 -12.68 3.33
C ALA A 14 20.55 -12.14 2.69
N GLU A 15 19.92 -12.94 1.83
CA GLU A 15 18.60 -12.60 1.28
C GLU A 15 17.53 -12.55 2.37
N ALA A 16 17.47 -13.54 3.26
CA ALA A 16 16.52 -13.56 4.37
C ALA A 16 16.66 -12.34 5.29
N LEU A 17 17.90 -11.92 5.59
CA LEU A 17 18.18 -10.69 6.34
C LEU A 17 17.67 -9.44 5.62
N SER A 18 17.89 -9.34 4.31
CA SER A 18 17.37 -8.25 3.49
C SER A 18 15.84 -8.23 3.45
N MET A 19 15.21 -9.40 3.33
CA MET A 19 13.75 -9.52 3.38
C MET A 19 13.19 -9.07 4.72
N MET A 20 13.81 -9.45 5.84
CA MET A 20 13.38 -8.99 7.17
C MET A 20 13.41 -7.47 7.30
N GLN A 21 14.47 -6.81 6.81
CA GLN A 21 14.54 -5.34 6.79
C GLN A 21 13.41 -4.72 5.97
N ARG A 22 13.15 -5.27 4.78
CA ARG A 22 12.04 -4.80 3.91
C ARG A 22 10.67 -5.02 4.56
N ILE A 23 10.49 -6.10 5.32
CA ILE A 23 9.23 -6.34 6.05
C ILE A 23 9.03 -5.24 7.10
N ASP A 24 10.07 -4.88 7.85
CA ASP A 24 9.98 -3.82 8.86
C ASP A 24 9.69 -2.45 8.22
N GLU A 25 10.30 -2.16 7.06
CA GLU A 25 10.01 -0.95 6.27
C GLU A 25 8.55 -0.90 5.81
N VAL A 26 8.03 -1.98 5.23
CA VAL A 26 6.63 -2.05 4.79
C VAL A 26 5.70 -1.97 6.00
N LEU A 27 5.98 -2.68 7.09
CA LEU A 27 5.17 -2.67 8.30
C LEU A 27 5.05 -1.27 8.90
N ALA A 28 6.11 -0.46 8.85
CA ALA A 28 6.08 0.93 9.31
C ALA A 28 5.11 1.83 8.50
N THR A 29 4.74 1.42 7.28
CA THR A 29 3.74 2.13 6.46
C THR A 29 2.30 1.68 6.73
N LEU A 30 2.13 0.51 7.35
CA LEU A 30 0.82 -0.07 7.66
C LEU A 30 0.24 0.54 8.95
N PRO A 31 -1.10 0.54 9.12
CA PRO A 31 -1.73 1.19 10.27
C PRO A 31 -1.52 0.47 11.62
N GLY A 32 -0.97 -0.75 11.64
CA GLY A 32 -0.69 -1.50 12.88
C GLY A 32 -1.95 -1.92 13.67
N LEU A 33 -3.09 -2.06 13.00
CA LEU A 33 -4.39 -2.35 13.64
C LEU A 33 -4.76 -3.84 13.71
N ASP A 34 -4.05 -4.70 12.97
CA ASP A 34 -4.29 -6.15 12.93
C ASP A 34 -5.76 -6.55 12.69
N CYS A 35 -6.45 -5.79 11.82
CA CYS A 35 -7.90 -5.93 11.61
C CYS A 35 -8.33 -7.08 10.68
N GLY A 36 -7.40 -7.78 10.03
CA GLY A 36 -7.71 -8.93 9.16
C GLY A 36 -8.38 -8.64 7.82
N SER A 37 -8.68 -7.38 7.47
CA SER A 37 -9.48 -7.06 6.27
C SER A 37 -8.81 -7.38 4.93
N CYS A 38 -7.49 -7.55 4.93
CA CYS A 38 -6.69 -7.97 3.77
C CYS A 38 -6.59 -9.50 3.62
N GLY A 39 -7.18 -10.27 4.54
CA GLY A 39 -7.05 -11.73 4.59
C GLY A 39 -5.87 -12.25 5.41
N ALA A 40 -4.95 -11.37 5.82
CA ALA A 40 -3.83 -11.71 6.70
C ALA A 40 -4.16 -11.45 8.19
N PRO A 41 -3.72 -12.29 9.15
CA PRO A 41 -4.08 -12.17 10.56
C PRO A 41 -3.47 -10.95 11.27
N THR A 42 -2.34 -10.43 10.77
CA THR A 42 -1.68 -9.24 11.31
C THR A 42 -1.16 -8.35 10.18
N CYS A 43 -0.91 -7.08 10.46
CA CYS A 43 -0.24 -6.16 9.55
C CYS A 43 1.17 -6.67 9.19
N ARG A 44 1.87 -7.32 10.14
CA ARG A 44 3.18 -7.92 9.85
C ARG A 44 3.08 -9.05 8.82
N THR A 45 2.04 -9.87 8.89
CA THR A 45 1.81 -10.93 7.89
C THR A 45 1.54 -10.33 6.52
N LEU A 46 0.71 -9.27 6.43
CA LEU A 46 0.54 -8.55 5.16
C LEU A 46 1.85 -7.95 4.63
N ALA A 47 2.69 -7.38 5.51
CA ALA A 47 4.01 -6.85 5.11
C ALA A 47 4.92 -7.95 4.55
N GLU A 48 4.90 -9.15 5.14
CA GLU A 48 5.60 -10.33 4.64
C GLU A 48 5.07 -10.77 3.27
N ASP A 49 3.75 -10.85 3.11
CA ASP A 49 3.11 -11.19 1.84
C ASP A 49 3.49 -10.19 0.72
N ILE A 50 3.57 -8.89 1.04
CA ILE A 50 4.04 -7.85 0.11
C ILE A 50 5.50 -8.08 -0.29
N VAL A 51 6.40 -8.36 0.68
CA VAL A 51 7.82 -8.61 0.39
C VAL A 51 8.01 -9.88 -0.44
N LYS A 52 7.17 -10.90 -0.22
CA LYS A 52 7.10 -12.14 -1.02
C LYS A 52 6.41 -11.97 -2.38
N GLY A 53 5.82 -10.80 -2.65
CA GLY A 53 5.11 -10.52 -3.91
C GLY A 53 3.72 -11.20 -4.03
N LEU A 54 3.15 -11.65 -2.91
CA LEU A 54 1.83 -12.29 -2.84
C LEU A 54 0.70 -11.28 -2.63
N ALA A 55 1.03 -10.08 -2.14
CA ALA A 55 0.10 -9.00 -1.88
C ALA A 55 0.71 -7.64 -2.26
N THR A 56 -0.11 -6.60 -2.19
CA THR A 56 0.28 -5.20 -2.40
C THR A 56 -0.18 -4.34 -1.23
N GLU A 57 0.41 -3.15 -1.08
CA GLU A 57 -0.02 -2.17 -0.08
C GLU A 57 -1.51 -1.80 -0.19
N TYR A 58 -2.09 -1.91 -1.40
CA TYR A 58 -3.49 -1.58 -1.67
C TYR A 58 -4.47 -2.65 -1.21
N ASP A 59 -4.01 -3.85 -0.83
CA ASP A 59 -4.87 -4.84 -0.16
C ASP A 59 -5.24 -4.37 1.25
N CYS A 60 -4.47 -3.45 1.84
CA CYS A 60 -4.88 -2.74 3.03
C CYS A 60 -5.99 -1.74 2.70
N VAL A 61 -7.21 -2.02 3.18
CA VAL A 61 -8.38 -1.16 2.97
C VAL A 61 -8.16 0.29 3.41
N PHE A 62 -7.33 0.54 4.42
CA PHE A 62 -7.00 1.89 4.87
C PHE A 62 -6.13 2.64 3.85
N ILE A 63 -5.09 1.99 3.33
CA ILE A 63 -4.20 2.57 2.31
C ILE A 63 -4.99 2.82 1.02
N LEU A 64 -5.76 1.83 0.56
CA LEU A 64 -6.60 1.97 -0.63
C LEU A 64 -7.58 3.14 -0.51
N LYS A 65 -8.31 3.24 0.61
CA LYS A 65 -9.25 4.34 0.84
C LYS A 65 -8.56 5.69 0.86
N ASN A 66 -7.39 5.80 1.51
CA ASN A 66 -6.61 7.03 1.55
C ASN A 66 -6.15 7.44 0.15
N ARG A 67 -5.69 6.50 -0.67
CA ARG A 67 -5.26 6.77 -2.04
C ARG A 67 -6.43 7.22 -2.92
N ILE A 68 -7.58 6.54 -2.84
CA ILE A 68 -8.80 6.93 -3.56
C ILE A 68 -9.21 8.35 -3.17
N LYS A 69 -9.21 8.67 -1.88
CA LYS A 69 -9.55 10.02 -1.38
C LYS A 69 -8.61 11.09 -1.94
N SER A 70 -7.30 10.82 -1.96
CA SER A 70 -6.30 11.73 -2.53
C SER A 70 -6.55 11.99 -4.02
N LEU A 71 -6.80 10.92 -4.79
CA LEU A 71 -7.07 11.04 -6.23
C LEU A 71 -8.37 11.79 -6.51
N ALA A 72 -9.43 11.52 -5.75
CA ALA A 72 -10.70 12.24 -5.89
C ALA A 72 -10.53 13.74 -5.60
N GLN A 73 -9.70 14.10 -4.63
CA GLN A 73 -9.38 15.50 -4.32
C GLN A 73 -8.61 16.17 -5.46
N GLU A 74 -7.60 15.50 -6.02
CA GLU A 74 -6.81 16.01 -7.14
C GLU A 74 -7.67 16.22 -8.39
N LEU A 75 -8.53 15.26 -8.73
CA LEU A 75 -9.48 15.37 -9.83
C LEU A 75 -10.43 16.57 -9.64
N SER A 76 -10.97 16.74 -8.43
CA SER A 76 -11.83 17.88 -8.09
C SER A 76 -11.10 19.22 -8.27
N THR A 77 -9.85 19.30 -7.82
CA THR A 77 -9.01 20.48 -8.01
C THR A 77 -8.73 20.76 -9.48
N LEU A 78 -8.50 19.72 -10.30
CA LEU A 78 -8.24 19.90 -11.73
C LEU A 78 -9.49 20.32 -12.49
N ALA A 79 -10.66 19.73 -12.19
CA ALA A 79 -11.93 20.09 -12.81
C ALA A 79 -12.31 21.57 -12.57
N GLY A 80 -11.90 22.15 -11.44
CA GLY A 80 -12.09 23.57 -11.15
C GLY A 80 -11.17 24.53 -11.92
N LYS A 81 -10.18 24.04 -12.68
CA LYS A 81 -9.28 24.87 -13.47
C LYS A 81 -9.76 24.94 -14.92
N ILE A 82 -10.21 26.12 -15.34
CA ILE A 82 -10.52 26.40 -16.75
C ILE A 82 -9.27 27.02 -17.40
N PRO A 83 -8.65 26.37 -18.40
CA PRO A 83 -7.52 26.97 -19.09
C PRO A 83 -7.98 28.17 -19.93
N PRO A 84 -7.15 29.22 -20.10
CA PRO A 84 -7.54 30.46 -20.75
C PRO A 84 -7.96 30.28 -22.22
N VAL A 85 -7.51 29.21 -22.88
CA VAL A 85 -7.92 28.86 -24.25
C VAL A 85 -9.32 28.25 -24.35
N MET A 86 -9.91 27.87 -23.22
CA MET A 86 -11.27 27.32 -23.10
C MET A 86 -12.25 28.30 -22.41
N GLY A 87 -11.78 29.48 -21.98
CA GLY A 87 -12.64 30.49 -21.36
C GLY A 87 -13.45 31.25 -22.42
N GLU A 88 -14.76 31.11 -22.38
CA GLU A 88 -15.69 31.95 -23.13
C GLU A 88 -15.45 33.43 -22.80
N GLY A 89 -15.58 34.27 -23.84
CA GLY A 89 -15.36 35.71 -23.74
C GLY A 89 -16.16 36.33 -22.61
N LYS A 90 -15.60 37.38 -22.01
CA LYS A 90 -16.32 38.30 -21.14
C LYS A 90 -17.64 38.70 -21.80
N GLU A 91 -18.77 38.24 -21.27
CA GLU A 91 -20.00 39.01 -21.36
C GLU A 91 -20.06 39.98 -20.18
N SER A 92 -20.55 41.17 -20.52
CA SER A 92 -20.44 42.42 -19.76
C SER A 92 -21.31 42.45 -18.51
#